data_AF-A0A662K9G1-F1
#
_entry.id   AF-A0A662K9G1-F1
#
_cell.length_a   1.000
_cell.length_b   1.000
_cell.length_c   1.000
_cell.angle_alpha   90.00
_cell.angle_beta   90.00
_cell.angle_gamma   90.00
#
_symmetry.space_group_name_H-M   'P 1'
#
loop_
_entity.id
_entity.type
_entity.pdbx_description
1 polymer ?
#
loop_
_entity_poly.entity_id
_entity_poly.type
_entity_poly.pdbx_seq_one_letter_code
_entity_poly.pdbx_strand_id
1 'polypeptide(L)'
;MPAPTSLILEMQKSGLNDAEIIERLREQGYTDRDINDAINQAKVKQTIKTEEFQEPARQAPALAPLPNPEQNVATPITGQRGEFVPTPSPTPASQPTTMTAPEMQYEYEQPSYEGYEGYGDYGTAATTEAFEEIAESIIEERWRAFMEKVGDLQAWKERTEKEISRIEKRIEKIDDALTSIHTALLTKVDEYGKGIRNLGTDVKAMEKAFSQVLQPMMKKAKEIKGITKGTREKGKSKR
;
A
#
# COMPACT_ATOMS: atom_id res chain seq x y z
N MET A 1 36.56 -14.84 -12.81
CA MET A 1 36.66 -13.49 -13.42
C MET A 1 35.48 -12.70 -12.89
N PRO A 2 35.68 -11.49 -12.34
CA PRO A 2 34.57 -10.70 -11.82
C PRO A 2 33.56 -10.43 -12.94
N ALA A 3 32.26 -10.50 -12.61
CA ALA A 3 31.21 -10.27 -13.58
C ALA A 3 31.23 -8.78 -14.01
N PRO A 4 31.14 -8.49 -15.32
CA PRO A 4 31.21 -7.12 -15.80
C PRO A 4 29.94 -6.35 -15.41
N THR A 5 30.08 -5.35 -14.53
CA THR A 5 28.98 -4.46 -14.11
C THR A 5 28.23 -3.84 -15.30
N SER A 6 28.94 -3.55 -16.39
CA SER A 6 28.37 -2.98 -17.62
C SER A 6 27.34 -3.91 -18.27
N LEU A 7 27.57 -5.21 -18.23
CA LEU A 7 26.69 -6.22 -18.84
C LEU A 7 25.37 -6.32 -18.05
N ILE A 8 25.43 -6.23 -16.72
CA ILE A 8 24.23 -6.19 -15.86
C ILE A 8 23.40 -4.94 -16.15
N LEU A 9 24.05 -3.77 -16.27
CA LEU A 9 23.37 -2.51 -16.60
C LEU A 9 22.68 -2.57 -17.97
N GLU A 10 23.25 -3.28 -18.93
CA GLU A 10 22.64 -3.52 -20.24
C GLU A 10 21.44 -4.47 -20.16
N MET A 11 21.56 -5.56 -19.40
CA MET A 11 20.46 -6.49 -19.19
C MET A 11 19.28 -5.84 -18.43
N GLN A 12 19.55 -4.99 -17.44
CA GLN A 12 18.49 -4.23 -16.75
C GLN A 12 17.80 -3.22 -17.68
N LYS A 13 18.54 -2.57 -18.59
CA LYS A 13 17.96 -1.66 -19.58
C LYS A 13 17.07 -2.37 -20.61
N SER A 14 17.33 -3.65 -20.89
CA SER A 14 16.45 -4.47 -21.72
C SER A 14 15.24 -5.05 -20.96
N GLY A 15 15.09 -4.71 -19.67
CA GLY A 15 13.91 -5.03 -18.87
C GLY A 15 13.97 -6.37 -18.14
N LEU A 16 15.14 -7.04 -18.12
CA LEU A 16 15.32 -8.27 -17.36
C LEU A 16 15.33 -7.98 -15.86
N ASN A 17 14.75 -8.89 -15.09
CA ASN A 17 14.81 -8.83 -13.64
C ASN A 17 16.11 -9.44 -13.11
N ASP A 18 16.48 -9.10 -11.86
CA ASP A 18 17.75 -9.55 -11.27
C ASP A 18 17.89 -11.10 -11.22
N ALA A 19 16.80 -11.85 -11.10
CA ALA A 19 16.85 -13.31 -11.07
C ALA A 19 17.20 -13.91 -12.45
N GLU A 20 16.63 -13.37 -13.53
CA GLU A 20 16.95 -13.75 -14.91
C GLU A 20 18.39 -13.39 -15.29
N ILE A 21 18.89 -12.28 -14.75
CA ILE A 21 20.28 -11.83 -14.93
C ILE A 21 21.25 -12.80 -14.25
N ILE A 22 20.94 -13.23 -13.02
CA ILE A 22 21.76 -14.21 -12.28
C ILE A 22 21.86 -15.53 -13.05
N GLU A 23 20.74 -16.01 -13.59
CA GLU A 23 20.69 -17.28 -14.34
C GLU A 23 21.55 -17.21 -15.61
N ARG A 24 21.43 -16.14 -16.40
CA ARG A 24 22.27 -15.95 -17.60
C ARG A 24 23.75 -15.78 -17.29
N LEU A 25 24.10 -15.13 -16.18
CA LEU A 25 25.50 -14.97 -15.78
C LEU A 25 26.09 -16.29 -15.29
N ARG A 26 25.31 -17.13 -14.61
CA ARG A 26 25.73 -18.49 -14.26
C ARG A 26 25.96 -19.34 -15.51
N GLU A 27 25.08 -19.25 -16.50
CA GLU A 27 25.25 -19.92 -17.81
C GLU A 27 26.53 -19.47 -18.54
N GLN A 28 26.95 -18.22 -18.33
CA GLN A 28 28.20 -17.66 -18.87
C GLN A 28 29.43 -17.98 -18.02
N GLY A 29 29.29 -18.77 -16.94
CA GLY A 29 30.40 -19.25 -16.12
C GLY A 29 30.86 -18.28 -15.03
N TYR A 30 30.07 -17.26 -14.71
CA TYR A 30 30.37 -16.37 -13.59
C TYR A 30 30.02 -17.02 -12.25
N THR A 31 30.85 -16.77 -11.23
CA THR A 31 30.62 -17.31 -9.89
C THR A 31 29.56 -16.50 -9.15
N ASP A 32 28.84 -17.13 -8.21
CA ASP A 32 27.82 -16.46 -7.39
C ASP A 32 28.37 -15.23 -6.65
N ARG A 33 29.62 -15.30 -6.22
CA ARG A 33 30.30 -14.18 -5.55
C ARG A 33 30.50 -13.01 -6.52
N ASP A 34 31.00 -13.30 -7.72
CA ASP A 34 31.24 -12.29 -8.76
C ASP A 34 29.94 -11.64 -9.24
N ILE A 35 28.86 -12.42 -9.36
CA ILE A 35 27.53 -11.94 -9.78
C ILE A 35 26.94 -10.99 -8.74
N ASN A 36 26.93 -11.39 -7.47
CA ASN A 36 26.36 -10.58 -6.40
C ASN A 36 27.10 -9.25 -6.21
N ASP A 37 28.44 -9.28 -6.28
CA ASP A 37 29.26 -8.06 -6.23
C ASP A 37 28.92 -7.12 -7.40
N ALA A 38 28.85 -7.65 -8.62
CA ALA A 38 28.56 -6.85 -9.80
C ALA A 38 27.11 -6.28 -9.83
N ILE A 39 26.11 -7.00 -9.30
CA ILE A 39 24.72 -6.50 -9.17
C ILE A 39 24.66 -5.33 -8.19
N ASN A 40 25.31 -5.47 -7.03
CA ASN A 40 25.36 -4.41 -6.03
C ASN A 40 26.04 -3.15 -6.59
N GLN A 41 27.15 -3.33 -7.30
CA GLN A 41 27.85 -2.23 -7.97
C GLN A 41 27.00 -1.57 -9.08
N ALA A 42 26.21 -2.34 -9.82
CA ALA A 42 25.32 -1.81 -10.86
C ALA A 42 24.20 -0.93 -10.26
N LYS A 43 23.59 -1.36 -9.14
CA LYS A 43 22.55 -0.61 -8.44
C LYS A 43 23.06 0.73 -7.91
N VAL A 44 24.23 0.74 -7.28
CA VAL A 44 24.85 1.98 -6.78
C VAL A 44 25.11 2.96 -7.93
N LYS A 45 25.61 2.48 -9.08
CA LYS A 45 25.85 3.32 -10.26
C LYS A 45 24.56 3.90 -10.88
N GLN A 46 23.44 3.17 -10.84
CA GLN A 46 22.14 3.70 -11.31
C GLN A 46 21.61 4.81 -10.41
N THR A 47 21.72 4.66 -9.09
CA THR A 47 21.27 5.67 -8.13
C THR A 47 22.04 6.98 -8.31
N ILE A 48 23.37 6.92 -8.45
CA ILE A 48 24.21 8.11 -8.63
C ILE A 48 23.86 8.86 -9.93
N LYS A 49 23.53 8.15 -11.01
CA LYS A 49 23.18 8.77 -12.29
C LYS A 49 21.81 9.47 -12.28
N THR A 50 20.97 9.22 -11.28
CA THR A 50 19.63 9.82 -11.15
C THR A 50 19.65 11.15 -10.38
N GLU A 51 20.76 11.49 -9.68
CA GLU A 51 20.86 12.70 -8.85
C GLU A 51 21.62 13.88 -9.49
N GLU A 52 22.27 13.70 -10.65
CA GLU A 52 22.75 14.82 -11.47
C GLU A 52 21.61 15.35 -12.34
N PHE A 53 20.78 16.26 -11.82
CA PHE A 53 20.07 17.34 -12.56
C PHE A 53 18.95 17.92 -11.67
N GLN A 54 19.30 18.70 -10.64
CA GLN A 54 18.44 19.77 -10.15
C GLN A 54 19.25 20.79 -9.33
N GLU A 55 19.80 21.79 -10.02
CA GLU A 55 20.25 23.02 -9.38
C GLU A 55 19.04 23.80 -8.82
N PRO A 56 19.09 24.31 -7.58
CA PRO A 56 18.02 25.12 -7.01
C PRO A 56 18.13 26.58 -7.49
N ALA A 57 17.24 26.98 -8.39
CA ALA A 57 17.05 28.37 -8.75
C ALA A 57 16.44 29.15 -7.58
N ARG A 58 17.16 30.19 -7.12
CA ARG A 58 16.64 31.25 -6.25
C ARG A 58 15.55 32.04 -6.95
N GLN A 59 14.31 32.04 -6.45
CA GLN A 59 13.32 33.08 -6.75
C GLN A 59 12.51 33.44 -5.49
N ALA A 60 12.39 34.74 -5.28
CA ALA A 60 11.71 35.41 -4.17
C ALA A 60 10.18 35.21 -4.20
N PRO A 61 9.47 35.38 -3.06
CA PRO A 61 8.03 35.15 -3.00
C PRO A 61 7.25 36.36 -3.54
N ALA A 62 6.51 36.13 -4.64
CA ALA A 62 5.43 37.01 -5.08
C ALA A 62 4.09 36.50 -4.53
N LEU A 63 3.31 37.44 -3.99
CA LEU A 63 1.96 37.24 -3.44
C LEU A 63 0.89 37.13 -4.55
N ALA A 64 -0.20 36.41 -4.20
CA ALA A 64 -1.57 36.37 -4.77
C ALA A 64 -1.95 35.15 -5.64
N PRO A 65 -3.26 34.84 -5.82
CA PRO A 65 -4.37 34.82 -4.85
C PRO A 65 -5.15 33.48 -4.86
N LEU A 66 -6.00 33.28 -3.83
CA LEU A 66 -6.91 32.15 -3.64
C LEU A 66 -7.93 31.97 -4.80
N PRO A 67 -8.26 30.72 -5.20
CA PRO A 67 -9.49 30.43 -5.92
C PRO A 67 -10.61 29.98 -4.97
N ASN A 68 -11.76 30.63 -5.15
CA ASN A 68 -13.07 30.35 -4.58
C ASN A 68 -13.65 29.03 -5.14
N PRO A 69 -14.31 28.18 -4.33
CA PRO A 69 -15.22 27.17 -4.86
C PRO A 69 -16.66 27.45 -4.43
N GLU A 70 -17.45 27.96 -5.37
CA GLU A 70 -18.91 27.90 -5.31
C GLU A 70 -19.45 27.01 -6.44
N GLN A 71 -20.39 26.14 -6.03
CA GLN A 71 -21.52 25.58 -6.77
C GLN A 71 -21.37 24.37 -7.72
N ASN A 72 -22.12 23.33 -7.30
CA ASN A 72 -22.98 22.42 -8.08
C ASN A 72 -22.29 21.36 -8.97
N VAL A 73 -22.73 20.11 -9.06
CA VAL A 73 -24.10 19.56 -9.00
C VAL A 73 -24.06 18.07 -8.61
N ALA A 74 -25.15 17.62 -8.01
CA ALA A 74 -25.44 16.24 -7.67
C ALA A 74 -25.65 15.33 -8.89
N THR A 75 -25.19 14.07 -8.78
CA THR A 75 -25.74 12.92 -9.53
C THR A 75 -25.90 11.73 -8.59
N PRO A 76 -27.06 11.02 -8.61
CA PRO A 76 -27.31 9.85 -7.77
C PRO A 76 -26.72 8.58 -8.41
N ILE A 77 -25.85 7.86 -7.69
CA ILE A 77 -25.46 6.50 -8.09
C ILE A 77 -26.41 5.48 -7.47
N THR A 78 -27.16 4.87 -8.38
CA THR A 78 -27.95 3.65 -8.26
C THR A 78 -27.12 2.50 -7.72
N GLY A 79 -27.70 1.75 -6.79
CA GLY A 79 -27.07 0.60 -6.17
C GLY A 79 -26.70 -0.51 -7.16
N GLN A 80 -25.49 -1.02 -7.01
CA GLN A 80 -25.16 -2.40 -7.32
C GLN A 80 -24.50 -3.04 -6.11
N ARG A 81 -25.32 -3.87 -5.48
CA ARG A 81 -24.96 -4.97 -4.59
C ARG A 81 -24.11 -5.96 -5.40
N GLY A 82 -22.80 -5.84 -5.27
CA GLY A 82 -21.82 -6.82 -5.76
C GLY A 82 -21.40 -7.72 -4.62
N GLU A 83 -21.63 -9.01 -4.79
CA GLU A 83 -21.26 -10.08 -3.87
C GLU A 83 -19.73 -10.16 -3.71
N PHE A 84 -19.25 -9.94 -2.48
CA PHE A 84 -17.87 -10.27 -2.13
C PHE A 84 -17.78 -11.77 -1.88
N VAL A 85 -17.16 -12.47 -2.82
CA VAL A 85 -16.71 -13.85 -2.67
C VAL A 85 -15.37 -13.81 -1.92
N PRO A 86 -15.21 -14.45 -0.75
CA PRO A 86 -13.93 -14.51 -0.07
C PRO A 86 -12.99 -15.47 -0.81
N THR A 87 -11.88 -14.95 -1.32
CA THR A 87 -10.75 -15.76 -1.80
C THR A 87 -10.03 -16.39 -0.60
N PRO A 88 -9.78 -17.71 -0.58
CA PRO A 88 -9.01 -18.34 0.49
C PRO A 88 -7.52 -18.07 0.29
N SER A 89 -6.88 -17.52 1.33
CA SER A 89 -5.42 -17.47 1.45
C SER A 89 -4.85 -18.89 1.58
N PRO A 90 -3.80 -19.26 0.82
CA PRO A 90 -3.06 -20.48 1.09
C PRO A 90 -2.11 -20.27 2.28
N THR A 91 -2.35 -21.03 3.33
CA THR A 91 -1.42 -21.30 4.43
C THR A 91 -0.19 -22.03 3.89
N PRO A 92 1.05 -21.64 4.21
CA PRO A 92 2.18 -22.55 4.18
C PRO A 92 2.44 -23.04 5.61
N ALA A 93 2.01 -24.27 5.87
CA ALA A 93 2.52 -25.09 6.96
C ALA A 93 3.17 -26.33 6.33
N SER A 94 4.49 -26.47 6.46
CA SER A 94 5.27 -27.70 6.25
C SER A 94 6.67 -27.43 6.80
N GLN A 95 6.94 -27.82 8.05
CA GLN A 95 7.66 -29.04 8.47
C GLN A 95 9.13 -29.14 7.98
N PRO A 96 10.08 -29.45 8.89
CA PRO A 96 11.48 -29.67 8.54
C PRO A 96 11.66 -31.10 8.00
N THR A 97 12.12 -31.23 6.76
CA THR A 97 12.59 -32.52 6.23
C THR A 97 14.10 -32.57 6.32
N THR A 98 14.59 -33.37 7.24
CA THR A 98 15.95 -33.91 7.23
C THR A 98 16.08 -34.86 6.03
N MET A 99 16.78 -34.43 4.98
CA MET A 99 17.32 -35.34 3.97
C MET A 99 18.83 -35.35 4.07
N THR A 100 19.33 -36.43 4.65
CA THR A 100 20.66 -36.97 4.52
C THR A 100 20.90 -37.30 3.04
N ALA A 101 21.91 -36.70 2.43
CA ALA A 101 22.35 -37.00 1.07
C ALA A 101 23.90 -37.01 1.03
N PRO A 102 24.49 -37.85 0.16
CA PRO A 102 25.77 -38.52 0.39
C PRO A 102 26.98 -37.60 0.24
N GLU A 103 28.00 -37.85 1.06
CA GLU A 103 29.35 -37.32 0.90
C GLU A 103 29.88 -37.63 -0.51
N MET A 104 29.96 -36.62 -1.35
CA MET A 104 30.88 -36.60 -2.48
C MET A 104 32.21 -36.07 -1.95
N GLN A 105 33.15 -36.99 -1.72
CA GLN A 105 34.58 -36.68 -1.58
C GLN A 105 35.02 -35.95 -2.85
N TYR A 106 35.12 -34.63 -2.77
CA TYR A 106 35.89 -33.86 -3.74
C TYR A 106 37.36 -33.97 -3.36
N GLU A 107 38.04 -34.83 -4.11
CA GLU A 107 39.49 -34.88 -4.21
C GLU A 107 39.95 -33.55 -4.83
N TYR A 108 40.42 -32.64 -3.98
CA TYR A 108 41.05 -31.41 -4.39
C TYR A 108 42.50 -31.73 -4.77
N GLU A 109 42.79 -31.82 -6.06
CA GLU A 109 44.15 -31.68 -6.57
C GLU A 109 44.62 -30.25 -6.25
N GLN A 110 45.49 -30.11 -5.24
CA GLN A 110 46.25 -28.89 -5.02
C GLN A 110 47.30 -28.74 -6.13
N PRO A 111 47.35 -27.61 -6.85
CA PRO A 111 48.51 -27.30 -7.67
C PRO A 111 49.72 -27.08 -6.75
N SER A 112 50.69 -27.98 -6.86
CA SER A 112 52.00 -27.88 -6.23
C SER A 112 52.71 -26.61 -6.71
N TYR A 113 52.89 -25.65 -5.80
CA TYR A 113 53.81 -24.53 -6.00
C TYR A 113 55.25 -25.08 -5.96
N GLU A 114 55.93 -25.01 -7.10
CA GLU A 114 57.37 -25.22 -7.19
C GLU A 114 58.12 -24.22 -6.31
N GLY A 115 59.09 -24.77 -5.59
CA GLY A 115 59.83 -24.10 -4.54
C GLY A 115 60.78 -23.02 -5.02
N TYR A 116 60.88 -21.99 -4.17
CA TYR A 116 62.06 -21.17 -4.05
C TYR A 116 62.60 -21.36 -2.63
N GLU A 117 63.59 -22.24 -2.49
CA GLU A 117 64.47 -22.26 -1.32
C GLU A 117 65.48 -21.11 -1.44
N GLY A 118 65.58 -20.30 -0.40
CA GLY A 118 66.58 -19.24 -0.33
C GLY A 118 66.62 -18.58 1.03
N TYR A 119 67.47 -19.13 1.91
CA TYR A 119 68.19 -18.47 3.00
C TYR A 119 67.45 -17.45 3.89
N GLY A 120 67.35 -17.75 5.20
CA GLY A 120 67.14 -16.69 6.19
C GLY A 120 66.55 -17.15 7.51
N ASP A 121 67.33 -17.90 8.29
CA ASP A 121 67.19 -17.99 9.74
C ASP A 121 67.45 -16.61 10.36
N TYR A 122 66.43 -15.72 10.41
CA TYR A 122 66.31 -14.53 11.27
C TYR A 122 64.90 -13.94 11.08
N GLY A 123 63.91 -14.22 11.93
CA GLY A 123 62.57 -13.67 11.65
C GLY A 123 61.40 -13.87 12.61
N THR A 124 61.56 -14.42 13.82
CA THR A 124 60.39 -14.64 14.69
C THR A 124 59.88 -13.36 15.39
N ALA A 125 60.67 -12.29 15.41
CA ALA A 125 60.21 -10.96 15.85
C ALA A 125 59.45 -10.20 14.75
N ALA A 126 59.89 -10.33 13.49
CA ALA A 126 59.29 -9.64 12.34
C ALA A 126 57.91 -10.20 11.95
N THR A 127 57.62 -11.47 12.23
CA THR A 127 56.30 -12.06 11.97
C THR A 127 55.24 -11.61 12.97
N THR A 128 55.62 -11.28 14.21
CA THR A 128 54.66 -10.83 15.23
C THR A 128 54.32 -9.36 15.01
N GLU A 129 55.32 -8.52 14.71
CA GLU A 129 55.10 -7.12 14.31
C GLU A 129 54.29 -7.03 12.99
N ALA A 130 54.59 -7.86 11.98
CA ALA A 130 53.80 -7.90 10.76
C ALA A 130 52.37 -8.43 10.99
N PHE A 131 52.21 -9.40 11.90
CA PHE A 131 50.88 -9.89 12.27
C PHE A 131 50.09 -8.87 13.09
N GLU A 132 50.75 -8.09 13.94
CA GLU A 132 50.17 -6.98 14.71
C GLU A 132 49.77 -5.81 13.79
N GLU A 133 50.60 -5.46 12.81
CA GLU A 133 50.27 -4.46 11.78
C GLU A 133 49.06 -4.90 10.92
N ILE A 134 49.01 -6.18 10.53
CA ILE A 134 47.86 -6.75 9.83
C ILE A 134 46.61 -6.78 10.73
N ALA A 135 46.76 -7.09 12.02
CA ALA A 135 45.65 -7.10 12.97
C ALA A 135 45.12 -5.68 13.24
N GLU A 136 46.00 -4.70 13.44
CA GLU A 136 45.62 -3.30 13.65
C GLU A 136 44.93 -2.71 12.42
N SER A 137 45.46 -2.96 11.22
CA SER A 137 44.82 -2.49 9.98
C SER A 137 43.44 -3.13 9.76
N ILE A 138 43.27 -4.43 10.06
CA ILE A 138 41.96 -5.10 10.00
C ILE A 138 41.01 -4.53 11.06
N ILE A 139 41.47 -4.31 12.30
CA ILE A 139 40.64 -3.76 13.38
C ILE A 139 40.21 -2.34 13.03
N GLU A 140 41.10 -1.50 12.51
CA GLU A 140 40.81 -0.11 12.17
C GLU A 140 39.86 -0.02 10.96
N GLU A 141 40.04 -0.86 9.94
CA GLU A 141 39.11 -0.97 8.81
C GLU A 141 37.70 -1.38 9.29
N ARG A 142 37.62 -2.39 10.17
CA ARG A 142 36.34 -2.86 10.71
C ARG A 142 35.70 -1.86 11.67
N TRP A 143 36.49 -1.16 12.49
CA TRP A 143 36.01 -0.13 13.40
C TRP A 143 35.46 1.06 12.63
N ARG A 144 36.12 1.47 11.54
CA ARG A 144 35.67 2.55 10.67
C ARG A 144 34.37 2.21 9.95
N ALA A 145 34.27 1.00 9.39
CA ALA A 145 33.04 0.50 8.77
C ALA A 145 31.88 0.37 9.79
N PHE A 146 32.19 0.05 11.05
CA PHE A 146 31.19 0.02 12.12
C PHE A 146 30.72 1.43 12.48
N MET A 147 31.63 2.39 12.65
CA MET A 147 31.29 3.79 12.95
C MET A 147 30.46 4.44 11.84
N GLU A 148 30.73 4.10 10.57
CA GLU A 148 29.91 4.53 9.43
C GLU A 148 28.47 4.02 9.55
N LYS A 149 28.28 2.73 9.84
CA LYS A 149 26.94 2.14 10.08
C LYS A 149 26.23 2.71 11.31
N VAL A 150 26.97 3.11 12.35
CA VAL A 150 26.39 3.79 13.53
C VAL A 150 25.92 5.20 13.15
N GLY A 151 26.64 5.90 12.27
CA GLY A 151 26.17 7.15 11.67
C GLY A 151 24.84 6.97 10.92
N ASP A 152 24.72 5.89 10.16
CA ASP A 152 23.46 5.53 9.49
C ASP A 152 22.34 5.21 10.48
N LEU A 153 22.65 4.63 11.64
CA LEU A 153 21.68 4.34 12.69
C LEU A 153 21.09 5.62 13.29
N GLN A 154 21.91 6.66 13.49
CA GLN A 154 21.43 7.95 13.96
C GLN A 154 20.53 8.62 12.91
N ALA A 155 20.94 8.63 11.64
CA ALA A 155 20.12 9.15 10.56
C ALA A 155 18.79 8.37 10.40
N TRP A 156 18.83 7.05 10.58
CA TRP A 156 17.63 6.20 10.59
C TRP A 156 16.72 6.53 11.78
N LYS A 157 17.27 6.75 12.97
CA LYS A 157 16.52 7.18 14.15
C LYS A 157 15.80 8.50 13.88
N GLU A 158 16.51 9.51 13.40
CA GLU A 158 15.92 10.82 13.09
C GLU A 158 14.83 10.75 12.02
N ARG A 159 15.03 9.92 10.98
CA ARG A 159 14.02 9.68 9.95
C ARG A 159 12.79 8.99 10.53
N THR A 160 12.98 7.96 11.36
CA THR A 160 11.90 7.20 11.99
C THR A 160 11.10 8.08 12.95
N GLU A 161 11.77 8.92 13.73
CA GLU A 161 11.12 9.83 14.68
C GLU A 161 10.28 10.90 13.95
N LYS A 162 10.76 11.41 12.80
CA LYS A 162 9.98 12.27 11.91
C LYS A 162 8.76 11.57 11.32
N GLU A 163 8.89 10.32 10.89
CA GLU A 163 7.78 9.54 10.34
C GLU A 163 6.74 9.20 11.42
N ILE A 164 7.17 8.81 12.63
CA ILE A 164 6.28 8.59 13.78
C ILE A 164 5.49 9.87 14.09
N SER A 165 6.17 11.02 14.19
CA SER A 165 5.48 12.30 14.42
C SER A 165 4.50 12.66 13.30
N ARG A 166 4.81 12.33 12.04
CA ARG A 166 3.89 12.51 10.92
C ARG A 166 2.67 11.60 11.04
N ILE A 167 2.85 10.36 11.48
CA ILE A 167 1.77 9.39 11.71
C ILE A 167 0.87 9.85 12.84
N GLU A 168 1.42 10.28 13.97
CA GLU A 168 0.67 10.81 15.12
C GLU A 168 -0.26 11.96 14.68
N LYS A 169 0.28 12.95 13.95
CA LYS A 169 -0.51 14.06 13.40
C LYS A 169 -1.61 13.61 12.42
N ARG A 170 -1.39 12.52 11.69
CA ARG A 170 -2.41 11.96 10.80
C ARG A 170 -3.50 11.25 11.59
N ILE A 171 -3.15 10.58 12.68
CA ILE A 171 -4.11 9.93 13.60
C ILE A 171 -4.98 10.99 14.27
N GLU A 172 -4.40 12.08 14.76
CA GLU A 172 -5.16 13.21 15.32
C GLU A 172 -6.18 13.76 14.31
N LYS A 173 -5.75 14.00 13.06
CA LYS A 173 -6.67 14.45 12.00
C LYS A 173 -7.77 13.44 11.65
N ILE A 174 -7.48 12.14 11.76
CA ILE A 174 -8.48 11.09 11.55
C ILE A 174 -9.51 11.14 12.69
N ASP A 175 -9.07 11.34 13.93
CA ASP A 175 -9.96 11.46 15.09
C ASP A 175 -10.89 12.69 14.97
N ASP A 176 -10.33 13.83 14.57
CA ASP A 176 -11.10 15.06 14.28
C ASP A 176 -12.14 14.82 13.17
N ALA A 177 -11.74 14.18 12.07
CA ALA A 177 -12.63 13.87 10.96
C ALA A 177 -13.75 12.90 11.38
N LEU A 178 -13.43 11.87 12.17
CA LEU A 178 -14.41 10.90 12.66
C LEU A 178 -15.42 11.58 13.59
N THR A 179 -14.95 12.45 14.48
CA THR A 179 -15.81 13.24 15.36
C THR A 179 -16.74 14.15 14.55
N SER A 180 -16.21 14.85 13.55
CA SER A 180 -17.00 15.68 12.64
C SER A 180 -18.07 14.87 11.89
N ILE A 181 -17.73 13.67 11.40
CA ILE A 181 -18.67 12.76 10.75
C ILE A 181 -19.74 12.28 11.73
N HIS A 182 -19.37 11.90 12.95
CA HIS A 182 -20.32 11.51 13.99
C HIS A 182 -21.29 12.64 14.32
N THR A 183 -20.82 13.87 14.48
CA THR A 183 -21.68 15.02 14.70
C THR A 183 -22.60 15.26 13.51
N ALA A 184 -22.06 15.29 12.28
CA ALA A 184 -22.85 15.50 11.06
C ALA A 184 -23.92 14.42 10.87
N LEU A 185 -23.60 13.16 11.16
CA LEU A 185 -24.51 12.02 11.06
C LEU A 185 -25.61 12.11 12.12
N LEU A 186 -25.29 12.47 13.36
CA LEU A 186 -26.28 12.71 14.41
C LEU A 186 -27.24 13.84 14.03
N THR A 187 -26.72 14.96 13.50
CA THR A 187 -27.55 16.06 12.99
C THR A 187 -28.46 15.58 11.86
N LYS A 188 -27.93 14.81 10.91
CA LYS A 188 -28.72 14.31 9.78
C LYS A 188 -29.80 13.32 10.22
N VAL A 189 -29.51 12.47 11.19
CA VAL A 189 -30.49 11.53 11.77
C VAL A 189 -31.58 12.28 12.52
N ASP A 190 -31.26 13.35 13.27
CA ASP A 190 -32.26 14.19 13.94
C ASP A 190 -33.14 14.95 12.93
N GLU A 191 -32.56 15.54 11.89
CA GLU A 191 -33.29 16.14 10.77
C GLU A 191 -34.23 15.12 10.10
N TYR A 192 -33.73 13.91 9.84
CA TYR A 192 -34.52 12.84 9.24
C TYR A 192 -35.66 12.40 10.16
N GLY A 193 -35.42 12.28 11.47
CA GLY A 193 -36.44 11.98 12.48
C GLY A 193 -37.53 13.06 12.53
N LYS A 194 -37.16 14.34 12.42
CA LYS A 194 -38.11 15.46 12.28
C LYS A 194 -38.90 15.35 10.97
N GLY A 195 -38.23 15.06 9.86
CA GLY A 195 -38.86 14.85 8.55
C GLY A 195 -39.91 13.73 8.56
N ILE A 196 -39.59 12.57 9.15
CA ILE A 196 -40.53 11.45 9.30
C ILE A 196 -41.73 11.85 10.18
N ARG A 197 -41.49 12.57 11.28
CA ARG A 197 -42.58 13.01 12.17
C ARG A 197 -43.54 13.97 11.46
N ASN A 198 -43.00 14.91 10.67
CA ASN A 198 -43.80 15.81 9.86
C ASN A 198 -44.57 15.04 8.78
N LEU A 199 -43.89 14.13 8.07
CA LEU A 199 -44.52 13.26 7.08
C LEU A 199 -45.67 12.44 7.69
N GLY A 200 -45.50 11.91 8.91
CA GLY A 200 -46.58 11.21 9.62
C GLY A 200 -47.77 12.13 9.95
N THR A 201 -47.53 13.42 10.16
CA THR A 201 -48.58 14.42 10.37
C THR A 201 -49.31 14.72 9.06
N ASP A 202 -48.56 14.91 7.97
CA ASP A 202 -49.12 15.16 6.64
C ASP A 202 -49.92 13.95 6.13
N VAL A 203 -49.42 12.74 6.33
CA VAL A 203 -50.13 11.50 6.00
C VAL A 203 -51.44 11.40 6.76
N LYS A 204 -51.47 11.76 8.06
CA LYS A 204 -52.72 11.81 8.84
C LYS A 204 -53.68 12.89 8.35
N ALA A 205 -53.18 14.06 7.98
CA ALA A 205 -53.99 15.12 7.40
C ALA A 205 -54.59 14.69 6.06
N MET A 206 -53.80 14.02 5.22
CA MET A 206 -54.23 13.44 3.96
C MET A 206 -55.25 12.31 4.16
N GLU A 207 -55.05 11.42 5.14
CA GLU A 207 -56.03 10.39 5.51
C GLU A 207 -57.37 11.01 5.92
N LYS A 208 -57.33 12.10 6.70
CA LYS A 208 -58.54 12.83 7.09
C LYS A 208 -59.22 13.50 5.90
N ALA A 209 -58.47 14.16 5.03
CA ALA A 209 -58.99 14.78 3.81
C ALA A 209 -59.61 13.72 2.88
N PHE A 210 -58.93 12.59 2.72
CA PHE A 210 -59.44 11.46 1.96
C PHE A 210 -60.71 10.89 2.57
N SER A 211 -60.78 10.74 3.90
CA SER A 211 -61.99 10.31 4.61
C SER A 211 -63.16 11.28 4.39
N GLN A 212 -62.89 12.59 4.40
CA GLN A 212 -63.89 13.63 4.14
C GLN A 212 -64.42 13.59 2.69
N VAL A 213 -63.61 13.16 1.71
CA VAL A 213 -64.04 13.01 0.31
C VAL A 213 -64.72 11.67 0.06
N LEU A 214 -64.17 10.58 0.61
CA LEU A 214 -64.69 9.23 0.41
C LEU A 214 -66.08 9.03 0.99
N GLN A 215 -66.35 9.54 2.19
CA GLN A 215 -67.65 9.34 2.84
C GLN A 215 -68.84 9.90 2.04
N PRO A 216 -68.84 11.16 1.55
CA PRO A 216 -69.93 11.67 0.72
C PRO A 216 -70.01 10.93 -0.63
N MET A 217 -68.90 10.50 -1.23
CA MET A 217 -68.96 9.67 -2.44
C MET A 217 -69.63 8.32 -2.18
N MET A 218 -69.30 7.64 -1.07
CA MET A 218 -69.96 6.40 -0.67
C MET A 218 -71.45 6.59 -0.35
N LYS A 219 -71.83 7.70 0.32
CA LYS A 219 -73.23 8.04 0.57
C LYS A 219 -73.98 8.28 -0.74
N LYS A 220 -73.44 9.12 -1.64
CA LYS A 220 -74.03 9.38 -2.96
C LYS A 220 -74.15 8.11 -3.80
N ALA A 221 -73.14 7.24 -3.79
CA ALA A 221 -73.20 5.95 -4.49
C ALA A 221 -74.33 5.04 -3.95
N LYS A 222 -74.52 4.99 -2.62
CA LYS A 222 -75.64 4.26 -2.01
C LYS A 222 -77.00 4.87 -2.36
N GLU A 223 -77.12 6.20 -2.33
CA GLU A 223 -78.34 6.91 -2.73
C GLU A 223 -78.69 6.65 -4.20
N ILE A 224 -77.72 6.73 -5.11
CA ILE A 224 -77.91 6.40 -6.55
C ILE A 224 -78.44 4.97 -6.68
N LYS A 225 -77.80 3.99 -6.02
CA LYS A 225 -78.25 2.59 -6.03
C LYS A 225 -79.68 2.45 -5.49
N GLY A 226 -80.03 3.19 -4.43
CA GLY A 226 -81.37 3.23 -3.86
C GLY A 226 -82.41 3.80 -4.83
N ILE A 227 -82.12 4.94 -5.47
CA ILE A 227 -82.97 5.58 -6.47
C ILE A 227 -83.18 4.63 -7.66
N THR A 228 -82.10 4.06 -8.22
CA THR A 228 -82.20 3.11 -9.34
C THR A 228 -83.05 1.89 -8.99
N LYS A 229 -82.95 1.37 -7.76
CA LYS A 229 -83.80 0.25 -7.29
C LYS A 229 -85.26 0.67 -7.18
N GLY A 230 -85.55 1.82 -6.56
CA GLY A 230 -86.91 2.35 -6.42
C GLY A 230 -87.59 2.63 -7.76
N THR A 231 -86.86 3.17 -8.74
CA THR A 231 -87.38 3.38 -10.10
C THR A 231 -87.65 2.05 -10.82
N ARG A 232 -86.83 1.02 -10.58
CA ARG A 232 -87.02 -0.33 -11.15
C ARG A 232 -88.23 -1.06 -10.54
N GLU A 233 -88.53 -0.90 -9.26
CA GLU A 233 -89.73 -1.49 -8.63
C GLU A 233 -91.03 -0.76 -9.03
N LYS A 234 -91.02 0.58 -9.08
CA LYS A 234 -92.19 1.35 -9.55
C LYS A 234 -92.54 1.06 -11.02
N GLY A 235 -91.55 0.74 -11.85
CA GLY A 235 -91.77 0.29 -13.24
C GLY A 235 -92.38 -1.11 -13.36
N LYS A 236 -92.23 -1.97 -12.34
CA LYS A 236 -92.81 -3.32 -12.33
C LYS A 236 -94.24 -3.38 -11.79
N SER A 237 -94.64 -2.43 -10.93
CA SER A 237 -95.99 -2.37 -10.35
C SER A 237 -97.05 -1.70 -11.26
N LYS A 238 -96.63 -1.14 -12.40
CA LYS A 238 -97.53 -0.46 -13.35
C LYS A 238 -97.77 -1.25 -14.65
N ARG A 239 -97.40 -2.54 -14.64
CA ARG A 239 -97.64 -3.52 -15.70
C ARG A 239 -98.46 -4.66 -15.14
#